data_AF-A0A962DY16-F1
#
_entry.id   AF-A0A962DY16-F1
#
_cell.length_a   1.000
_cell.length_b   1.000
_cell.length_c   1.000
_cell.angle_alpha   90.00
_cell.angle_beta   90.00
_cell.angle_gamma   90.00
#
_symmetry.space_group_name_H-M   'P 1'
#
loop_
_entity.id
_entity.type
_entity.pdbx_description
1 polymer ?
#
loop_
_entity_poly.entity_id
_entity_poly.type
_entity_poly.pdbx_seq_one_letter_code
_entity_poly.pdbx_strand_id
1 'polypeptide(L)'
;MFYKTLLLSVLSVSAFASEHTDEADYLMQSYLKNNNFVEKLPDYSDGKAMGVHKSMSTHFSINGQSSIKGNIQIEKISGRFRLPLAKTDNISYQHKQIKVNATIKVHEGVLKIYNPVDINFWNMAKLFISHPDRKSDDISKWQLKGFVEKTIDNSKSITAQVSLLAIGNGYYLLLASEDSVSGVEIELK
;
A
#
# COMPACT_ATOMS: atom_id res chain seq x y z
N MET A 1 62.19 -19.66 21.69
CA MET A 1 62.30 -18.74 20.53
C MET A 1 61.19 -19.11 19.55
N PHE A 2 60.38 -18.11 19.19
CA PHE A 2 59.40 -18.03 18.11
C PHE A 2 58.10 -18.86 18.17
N TYR A 3 57.07 -18.11 18.58
CA TYR A 3 55.63 -18.25 18.37
C TYR A 3 55.23 -18.11 16.88
N LYS A 4 53.97 -18.49 16.64
CA LYS A 4 53.03 -18.04 15.57
C LYS A 4 53.09 -18.78 14.23
N THR A 5 52.19 -19.76 14.12
CA THR A 5 51.60 -20.14 12.84
C THR A 5 50.10 -20.34 13.00
N LEU A 6 49.35 -19.63 12.14
CA LEU A 6 47.95 -19.74 11.76
C LEU A 6 46.85 -19.47 12.82
N LEU A 7 46.37 -18.23 12.80
CA LEU A 7 44.99 -17.88 13.16
C LEU A 7 44.49 -16.86 12.13
N LEU A 8 44.24 -17.33 10.90
CA LEU A 8 43.53 -16.59 9.87
C LEU A 8 42.49 -17.54 9.26
N SER A 9 41.24 -17.47 9.70
CA SER A 9 40.05 -17.89 8.92
C SER A 9 38.72 -17.91 9.72
N VAL A 10 38.49 -16.99 10.67
CA VAL A 10 37.16 -16.91 11.35
C VAL A 10 36.66 -15.47 11.51
N LEU A 11 36.99 -14.56 10.59
CA LEU A 11 36.53 -13.16 10.65
C LEU A 11 35.75 -12.68 9.42
N SER A 12 35.49 -13.53 8.44
CA SER A 12 34.84 -13.10 7.18
C SER A 12 33.40 -13.56 7.01
N VAL A 13 32.77 -14.20 8.01
CA VAL A 13 31.38 -14.68 7.91
C VAL A 13 30.39 -13.75 8.64
N SER A 14 30.87 -12.90 9.57
CA SER A 14 30.02 -12.01 10.37
C SER A 14 29.84 -10.60 9.79
N ALA A 15 30.65 -10.17 8.82
CA ALA A 15 30.58 -8.81 8.26
C ALA A 15 29.62 -8.69 7.05
N PHE A 16 29.30 -9.81 6.37
CA PHE A 16 28.41 -9.79 5.20
C PHE A 16 26.93 -9.96 5.58
N ALA A 17 26.65 -10.75 6.62
CA ALA A 17 25.29 -10.90 7.14
C ALA A 17 24.75 -9.59 7.73
N SER A 18 25.62 -8.67 8.19
CA SER A 18 25.18 -7.37 8.71
C SER A 18 24.75 -6.41 7.60
N GLU A 19 25.41 -6.39 6.44
CA GLU A 19 25.08 -5.42 5.38
C GLU A 19 23.65 -5.61 4.85
N HIS A 20 23.20 -6.86 4.69
CA HIS A 20 21.85 -7.14 4.21
C HIS A 20 20.79 -6.77 5.25
N THR A 21 21.04 -7.10 6.52
CA THR A 21 20.13 -6.77 7.61
C THR A 21 20.04 -5.26 7.81
N ASP A 22 21.18 -4.57 7.79
CA ASP A 22 21.26 -3.12 8.00
C ASP A 22 20.56 -2.37 6.88
N GLU A 23 20.72 -2.82 5.62
CA GLU A 23 20.02 -2.23 4.48
C GLU A 23 18.51 -2.50 4.53
N ALA A 24 18.08 -3.72 4.88
CA ALA A 24 16.66 -4.04 5.03
C ALA A 24 16.00 -3.22 6.16
N ASP A 25 16.69 -3.05 7.29
CA ASP A 25 16.25 -2.20 8.40
C ASP A 25 16.19 -0.73 7.96
N TYR A 26 17.23 -0.22 7.27
CA TYR A 26 17.27 1.13 6.75
C TYR A 26 16.10 1.43 5.80
N LEU A 27 15.84 0.54 4.83
CA LEU A 27 14.74 0.70 3.89
C LEU A 27 13.38 0.70 4.59
N MET A 28 13.16 -0.21 5.54
CA MET A 28 11.91 -0.29 6.29
C MET A 28 11.68 0.95 7.16
N GLN A 29 12.69 1.40 7.90
CA GLN A 29 12.59 2.61 8.73
C GLN A 29 12.41 3.86 7.88
N SER A 30 13.11 3.96 6.75
CA SER A 30 12.92 5.05 5.79
C SER A 30 11.51 5.06 5.21
N TYR A 31 10.95 3.89 4.91
CA TYR A 31 9.57 3.78 4.44
C TYR A 31 8.58 4.24 5.51
N LEU A 32 8.70 3.72 6.74
CA LEU A 32 7.82 4.05 7.87
C LEU A 32 7.89 5.53 8.25
N LYS A 33 9.07 6.16 8.18
CA LYS A 33 9.24 7.58 8.48
C LYS A 33 8.52 8.48 7.47
N ASN A 34 8.43 8.06 6.22
CA ASN A 34 7.91 8.89 5.12
C ASN A 34 6.44 8.58 4.77
N ASN A 35 5.85 7.57 5.38
CA ASN A 35 4.48 7.13 5.09
C ASN A 35 3.70 6.93 6.38
N ASN A 36 2.43 7.32 6.37
CA ASN A 36 1.52 7.09 7.49
C ASN A 36 1.04 5.62 7.48
N PHE A 37 1.94 4.71 7.81
CA PHE A 37 1.65 3.28 7.85
C PHE A 37 0.78 2.93 9.07
N VAL A 38 -0.23 2.10 8.83
CA VAL A 38 -1.06 1.47 9.86
C VAL A 38 -1.14 -0.02 9.57
N GLU A 39 -0.78 -0.84 10.54
CA GLU A 39 -0.80 -2.30 10.40
C GLU A 39 -2.24 -2.83 10.27
N LYS A 40 -3.14 -2.29 11.11
CA LYS A 40 -4.56 -2.62 11.14
C LYS A 40 -5.36 -1.35 10.90
N LEU A 41 -6.45 -1.48 10.14
CA LEU A 41 -7.38 -0.37 9.95
C LEU A 41 -7.95 0.04 11.31
N PRO A 42 -8.09 1.35 11.59
CA PRO A 42 -8.75 1.83 12.79
C PRO A 42 -10.15 1.21 12.93
N ASP A 43 -10.58 1.01 14.17
CA ASP A 43 -11.89 0.43 14.46
C ASP A 43 -12.99 1.48 14.37
N TYR A 44 -13.24 1.98 13.16
CA TYR A 44 -14.42 2.78 12.90
C TYR A 44 -15.63 1.86 12.69
N SER A 45 -16.81 2.35 13.07
CA SER A 45 -18.07 1.66 12.79
C SER A 45 -18.20 1.28 11.32
N ASP A 46 -18.97 0.22 11.04
CA ASP A 46 -19.28 -0.18 9.67
C ASP A 46 -19.89 1.01 8.94
N GLY A 47 -19.12 1.52 7.98
CA GLY A 47 -19.37 2.80 7.37
C GLY A 47 -20.43 2.74 6.29
N LYS A 48 -21.10 3.87 6.09
CA LYS A 48 -22.16 4.04 5.11
C LYS A 48 -21.81 5.18 4.18
N ALA A 49 -22.20 5.03 2.93
CA ALA A 49 -22.15 6.10 1.95
C ALA A 49 -23.57 6.40 1.44
N MET A 50 -23.90 7.69 1.30
CA MET A 50 -25.17 8.19 0.78
C MET A 50 -24.93 8.95 -0.52
N GLY A 51 -25.90 8.91 -1.44
CA GLY A 51 -25.84 9.64 -2.71
C GLY A 51 -24.65 9.26 -3.58
N VAL A 52 -24.36 7.95 -3.68
CA VAL A 52 -23.22 7.46 -4.48
C VAL A 52 -23.63 7.41 -5.95
N HIS A 53 -23.06 8.31 -6.75
CA HIS A 53 -23.20 8.35 -8.20
C HIS A 53 -21.85 8.03 -8.85
N LYS A 54 -21.84 7.11 -9.82
CA LYS A 54 -20.62 6.68 -10.50
C LYS A 54 -20.80 6.55 -12.00
N SER A 55 -19.82 7.01 -12.75
CA SER A 55 -19.66 6.77 -14.19
C SER A 55 -18.27 6.22 -14.41
N MET A 56 -18.17 4.92 -14.69
CA MET A 56 -16.92 4.17 -14.66
C MET A 56 -16.70 3.39 -15.96
N SER A 57 -15.46 3.35 -16.40
CA SER A 57 -14.98 2.49 -17.48
C SER A 57 -13.81 1.65 -16.95
N THR A 58 -13.81 0.37 -17.29
CA THR A 58 -12.83 -0.59 -16.80
C THR A 58 -12.27 -1.39 -17.96
N HIS A 59 -10.95 -1.59 -17.95
CA HIS A 59 -10.25 -2.42 -18.91
C HIS A 59 -9.25 -3.30 -18.19
N PHE A 60 -9.43 -4.61 -18.27
CA PHE A 60 -8.52 -5.59 -17.70
C PHE A 60 -7.61 -6.17 -18.77
N SER A 61 -6.32 -6.24 -18.48
CA SER A 61 -5.32 -6.83 -19.36
C SER A 61 -4.49 -7.86 -18.61
N ILE A 62 -4.15 -8.98 -19.25
CA ILE A 62 -3.26 -10.00 -18.68
C ILE A 62 -1.82 -9.45 -18.68
N ASN A 63 -1.34 -9.09 -19.87
CA ASN A 63 0.06 -8.73 -20.13
C ASN A 63 0.32 -7.22 -20.05
N GLY A 64 -0.73 -6.40 -19.99
CA GLY A 64 -0.66 -4.95 -19.86
C GLY A 64 -1.19 -4.44 -18.51
N GLN A 65 -1.23 -3.12 -18.36
CA GLN A 65 -1.78 -2.47 -17.17
C GLN A 65 -3.31 -2.45 -17.25
N SER A 66 -3.96 -3.05 -16.25
CA SER A 66 -5.40 -2.88 -16.07
C SER A 66 -5.69 -1.43 -15.69
N SER A 67 -6.75 -0.84 -16.25
CA SER A 67 -7.13 0.54 -16.00
C SER A 67 -8.59 0.65 -15.57
N ILE A 68 -8.83 1.56 -14.64
CA ILE A 68 -10.15 1.90 -14.12
C ILE A 68 -10.21 3.42 -14.14
N LYS A 69 -11.13 3.98 -14.92
CA LYS A 69 -11.27 5.42 -15.14
C LYS A 69 -12.70 5.85 -14.93
N GLY A 70 -12.92 7.10 -14.57
CA GLY A 70 -14.26 7.64 -14.42
C GLY A 70 -14.41 8.61 -13.27
N ASN A 71 -15.65 8.97 -13.00
CA ASN A 71 -16.01 9.96 -11.99
C ASN A 71 -16.95 9.36 -10.96
N ILE A 72 -16.77 9.74 -9.70
CA ILE A 72 -17.57 9.31 -8.58
C ILE A 72 -17.92 10.54 -7.75
N GLN A 73 -19.19 10.67 -7.42
CA GLN A 73 -19.70 11.67 -6.48
C GLN A 73 -20.38 10.92 -5.34
N ILE A 74 -20.11 11.35 -4.11
CA ILE A 74 -20.69 10.78 -2.91
C ILE A 74 -21.13 11.94 -2.03
N GLU A 75 -22.42 12.01 -1.73
CA GLU A 75 -22.98 13.10 -0.91
C GLU A 75 -22.44 13.07 0.51
N LYS A 76 -22.37 11.87 1.12
CA LYS A 76 -21.89 11.71 2.50
C LYS A 76 -21.27 10.33 2.74
N ILE A 77 -20.20 10.28 3.52
CA ILE A 77 -19.59 9.04 4.05
C ILE A 77 -19.45 9.18 5.57
N SER A 78 -19.70 8.09 6.31
CA SER A 78 -19.32 7.94 7.72
C SER A 78 -18.74 6.55 7.95
N GLY A 79 -17.83 6.40 8.91
CA GLY A 79 -17.19 5.12 9.24
C GLY A 79 -16.31 4.56 8.10
N ARG A 80 -16.00 3.26 8.15
CA ARG A 80 -15.23 2.54 7.11
C ARG A 80 -16.10 2.12 5.93
N PHE A 81 -15.78 2.56 4.73
CA PHE A 81 -16.54 2.23 3.52
C PHE A 81 -15.64 1.65 2.42
N ARG A 82 -16.10 0.55 1.82
CA ARG A 82 -15.46 -0.08 0.65
C ARG A 82 -16.19 0.35 -0.61
N LEU A 83 -15.66 1.33 -1.32
CA LEU A 83 -16.27 1.85 -2.54
C LEU A 83 -15.98 0.88 -3.71
N PRO A 84 -16.99 0.19 -4.28
CA PRO A 84 -16.78 -0.74 -5.38
C PRO A 84 -16.54 0.00 -6.70
N LEU A 85 -15.36 -0.22 -7.28
CA LEU A 85 -14.93 0.45 -8.52
C LEU A 85 -15.03 -0.41 -9.76
N ALA A 86 -14.68 -1.70 -9.63
CA ALA A 86 -14.70 -2.64 -10.74
C ALA A 86 -15.01 -4.05 -10.26
N LYS A 87 -15.44 -4.90 -11.19
CA LYS A 87 -15.66 -6.32 -10.96
C LYS A 87 -15.14 -7.11 -12.17
N THR A 88 -14.64 -8.31 -11.94
CA THR A 88 -14.21 -9.21 -13.01
C THR A 88 -14.47 -10.67 -12.66
N ASP A 89 -15.12 -11.40 -13.57
CA ASP A 89 -15.34 -12.84 -13.38
C ASP A 89 -14.15 -13.69 -13.87
N ASN A 90 -13.10 -13.06 -14.40
CA ASN A 90 -11.88 -13.75 -14.83
C ASN A 90 -10.92 -13.93 -13.64
N ILE A 91 -10.67 -15.19 -13.28
CA ILE A 91 -9.80 -15.60 -12.17
C ILE A 91 -8.39 -15.01 -12.28
N SER A 92 -7.83 -14.90 -13.48
CA SER A 92 -6.49 -14.32 -13.71
C SER A 92 -6.38 -12.87 -13.26
N TYR A 93 -7.51 -12.16 -13.13
CA TYR A 93 -7.52 -10.77 -12.68
C TYR A 93 -7.84 -10.64 -11.19
N GLN A 94 -8.58 -11.56 -10.58
CA GLN A 94 -9.14 -11.44 -9.21
C GLN A 94 -8.14 -11.02 -8.11
N HIS A 95 -6.85 -11.31 -8.26
CA HIS A 95 -5.80 -10.92 -7.29
C HIS A 95 -4.76 -9.93 -7.83
N LYS A 96 -4.96 -9.42 -9.05
CA LYS A 96 -4.04 -8.46 -9.68
C LYS A 96 -4.07 -7.15 -8.91
N GLN A 97 -2.91 -6.66 -8.50
CA GLN A 97 -2.82 -5.33 -7.91
C GLN A 97 -3.14 -4.26 -8.97
N ILE A 98 -4.09 -3.38 -8.66
CA ILE A 98 -4.46 -2.26 -9.53
C ILE A 98 -4.15 -0.96 -8.80
N LYS A 99 -3.35 -0.12 -9.44
CA LYS A 99 -3.04 1.24 -9.01
C LYS A 99 -3.59 2.21 -10.03
N VAL A 100 -4.31 3.23 -9.57
CA VAL A 100 -4.93 4.25 -10.42
C VAL A 100 -4.60 5.64 -9.90
N ASN A 101 -4.42 6.59 -10.81
CA ASN A 101 -4.28 7.97 -10.42
C ASN A 101 -5.67 8.53 -10.14
N ALA A 102 -5.84 9.12 -8.97
CA ALA A 102 -7.09 9.68 -8.50
C ALA A 102 -6.88 11.15 -8.15
N THR A 103 -7.77 12.01 -8.64
CA THR A 103 -7.96 13.35 -8.10
C THR A 103 -9.17 13.29 -7.16
N ILE A 104 -8.95 13.55 -5.87
CA ILE A 104 -10.00 13.51 -4.84
C ILE A 104 -10.18 14.90 -4.25
N LYS A 105 -11.44 15.32 -4.13
CA LYS A 105 -11.84 16.57 -3.50
C LYS A 105 -12.93 16.29 -2.46
N VAL A 106 -12.84 16.99 -1.34
CA VAL A 106 -13.79 16.92 -0.22
C VAL A 106 -14.30 18.32 0.06
N HIS A 107 -15.62 18.48 0.20
CA HIS A 107 -16.23 19.77 0.52
C HIS A 107 -16.24 20.03 2.02
N GLU A 108 -16.65 19.05 2.83
CA GLU A 108 -16.76 19.17 4.28
C GLU A 108 -16.28 17.91 5.01
N GLY A 109 -15.57 18.08 6.13
CA GLY A 109 -15.05 16.98 6.95
C GLY A 109 -13.67 16.49 6.51
N VAL A 110 -13.29 15.32 7.02
CA VAL A 110 -12.00 14.68 6.74
C VAL A 110 -12.24 13.29 6.16
N LEU A 111 -11.67 13.05 4.98
CA LEU A 111 -11.66 11.74 4.33
C LEU A 111 -10.28 11.10 4.49
N LYS A 112 -10.26 9.81 4.82
CA LYS A 112 -9.06 8.98 4.81
C LYS A 112 -9.16 7.93 3.71
N ILE A 113 -8.07 7.72 3.00
CA ILE A 113 -7.90 6.64 2.02
C ILE A 113 -6.85 5.68 2.54
N TYR A 114 -7.15 4.39 2.53
CA TYR A 114 -6.23 3.34 2.96
C TYR A 114 -5.72 2.53 1.76
N ASN A 115 -4.45 2.73 1.41
CA ASN A 115 -3.80 1.99 0.34
C ASN A 115 -3.20 0.70 0.90
N PRO A 116 -3.62 -0.50 0.46
CA PRO A 116 -3.04 -1.75 0.91
C PRO A 116 -1.57 -1.86 0.47
N VAL A 117 -0.72 -2.36 1.37
CA VAL A 117 0.71 -2.59 1.12
C VAL A 117 1.13 -3.97 1.63
N ASP A 118 1.95 -4.65 0.81
CA ASP A 118 2.67 -5.88 1.15
C ASP A 118 4.09 -5.71 0.56
N ILE A 119 5.03 -5.31 1.42
CA ILE A 119 6.40 -4.96 1.03
C ILE A 119 7.37 -5.89 1.76
N ASN A 120 8.31 -6.46 1.00
CA ASN A 120 9.36 -7.31 1.53
C ASN A 120 10.71 -6.59 1.41
N PHE A 121 11.11 -5.91 2.49
CA PHE A 121 12.34 -5.10 2.52
C PHE A 121 13.60 -5.94 2.43
N TRP A 122 13.57 -7.19 2.91
CA TRP A 122 14.66 -8.14 2.71
C TRP A 122 14.92 -8.39 1.22
N ASN A 123 13.88 -8.65 0.44
CA ASN A 123 14.05 -8.84 -1.01
C ASN A 123 14.45 -7.55 -1.73
N MET A 124 14.01 -6.38 -1.24
CA MET A 124 14.42 -5.09 -1.80
C MET A 124 15.89 -4.79 -1.54
N ALA A 125 16.39 -5.07 -0.34
CA ALA A 125 17.77 -4.81 0.06
C ALA A 125 18.78 -5.56 -0.83
N LYS A 126 18.42 -6.73 -1.37
CA LYS A 126 19.23 -7.48 -2.35
C LYS A 126 19.64 -6.67 -3.58
N LEU A 127 18.90 -5.61 -3.91
CA LEU A 127 19.18 -4.74 -5.06
C LEU A 127 20.29 -3.71 -4.77
N PHE A 128 20.63 -3.49 -3.50
CA PHE A 128 21.51 -2.40 -3.05
C PHE A 128 22.82 -2.88 -2.42
N ILE A 129 22.96 -4.19 -2.19
CA ILE A 129 24.14 -4.80 -1.56
C ILE A 129 24.91 -5.70 -2.52
N SER A 130 26.23 -5.78 -2.32
CA SER A 130 27.11 -6.53 -3.22
C SER A 130 27.02 -8.05 -3.04
N HIS A 131 26.77 -8.50 -1.80
CA HIS A 131 26.74 -9.93 -1.46
C HIS A 131 25.44 -10.27 -0.72
N PRO A 132 24.31 -10.36 -1.43
CA PRO A 132 23.03 -10.60 -0.79
C PRO A 132 22.95 -12.01 -0.19
N ASP A 133 22.50 -12.08 1.06
CA ASP A 133 22.20 -13.37 1.69
C ASP A 133 21.11 -14.10 0.91
N ARG A 134 21.38 -15.37 0.61
CA ARG A 134 20.48 -16.23 -0.16
C ARG A 134 19.26 -16.66 0.64
N LYS A 135 19.38 -16.75 1.97
CA LYS A 135 18.32 -17.14 2.90
C LYS A 135 18.47 -16.40 4.23
N SER A 136 17.36 -15.91 4.76
CA SER A 136 17.18 -15.68 6.19
C SER A 136 16.12 -16.68 6.65
N ASP A 137 16.34 -17.29 7.81
CA ASP A 137 15.40 -18.25 8.40
C ASP A 137 14.11 -17.57 8.89
N ASP A 138 14.16 -16.26 9.14
CA ASP A 138 12.99 -15.45 9.46
C ASP A 138 13.10 -14.06 8.81
N ILE A 139 12.24 -13.79 7.83
CA ILE A 139 12.12 -12.47 7.17
C ILE A 139 10.91 -11.68 7.64
N SER A 140 10.12 -12.23 8.58
CA SER A 140 8.84 -11.65 9.00
C SER A 140 9.00 -10.22 9.51
N LYS A 141 10.10 -9.92 10.21
CA LYS A 141 10.40 -8.57 10.71
C LYS A 141 10.62 -7.52 9.62
N TRP A 142 10.99 -7.93 8.41
CA TRP A 142 11.17 -7.05 7.23
C TRP A 142 10.01 -7.17 6.24
N GLN A 143 8.94 -7.87 6.61
CA GLN A 143 7.73 -7.95 5.82
C GLN A 143 6.67 -7.02 6.42
N LEU A 144 6.32 -6.00 5.66
CA LEU A 144 5.34 -5.01 6.07
C LEU A 144 4.03 -5.27 5.34
N LYS A 145 3.00 -5.65 6.10
CA LYS A 145 1.64 -5.85 5.62
C LYS A 145 0.68 -4.95 6.38
N GLY A 146 -0.11 -4.18 5.66
CA GLY A 146 -1.07 -3.25 6.25
C GLY A 146 -1.51 -2.21 5.24
N PHE A 147 -1.62 -0.97 5.68
CA PHE A 147 -2.11 0.13 4.86
C PHE A 147 -1.27 1.39 5.03
N VAL A 148 -1.19 2.21 3.98
CA VAL A 148 -0.75 3.59 4.08
C VAL A 148 -1.98 4.50 4.05
N GLU A 149 -2.15 5.27 5.12
CA GLU A 149 -3.22 6.26 5.26
C GLU A 149 -2.87 7.52 4.47
N LYS A 150 -3.84 8.03 3.71
CA LYS A 150 -3.79 9.37 3.14
C LYS A 150 -5.00 10.17 3.59
N THR A 151 -4.73 11.29 4.26
CA THR A 151 -5.75 12.20 4.78
C THR A 151 -6.02 13.32 3.80
N ILE A 152 -7.30 13.64 3.63
CA ILE A 152 -7.82 14.64 2.71
C ILE A 152 -8.73 15.54 3.53
N ASP A 153 -8.23 16.74 3.82
CA ASP A 153 -8.98 17.77 4.52
C ASP A 153 -9.98 18.47 3.59
N ASN A 154 -10.90 19.20 4.19
CA ASN A 154 -11.85 20.05 3.49
C ASN A 154 -11.15 21.03 2.52
N SER A 155 -11.83 21.32 1.41
CA SER A 155 -11.41 22.31 0.40
C SER A 155 -10.06 22.04 -0.29
N LYS A 156 -9.43 20.88 -0.06
CA LYS A 156 -8.22 20.46 -0.77
C LYS A 156 -8.58 19.45 -1.86
N SER A 157 -8.18 19.76 -3.09
CA SER A 157 -8.08 18.77 -4.15
C SER A 157 -6.69 18.16 -4.10
N ILE A 158 -6.61 16.84 -3.96
CA ILE A 158 -5.35 16.11 -4.00
C ILE A 158 -5.33 15.22 -5.23
N THR A 159 -4.17 15.14 -5.90
CA THR A 159 -3.92 14.08 -6.87
C THR A 159 -2.96 13.07 -6.26
N ALA A 160 -3.32 11.80 -6.36
CA ALA A 160 -2.59 10.70 -5.73
C ALA A 160 -2.73 9.42 -6.54
N GLN A 161 -1.71 8.57 -6.52
CA GLN A 161 -1.92 7.19 -6.89
C GLN A 161 -2.59 6.46 -5.72
N VAL A 162 -3.70 5.78 -5.98
CA VAL A 162 -4.40 4.93 -5.01
C VAL A 162 -4.32 3.47 -5.45
N SER A 163 -4.15 2.58 -4.48
CA SER A 163 -4.13 1.13 -4.69
C SER A 163 -5.47 0.54 -4.32
N LEU A 164 -6.02 -0.30 -5.18
CA LEU A 164 -7.32 -0.92 -4.95
C LEU A 164 -7.17 -2.22 -4.19
N LEU A 165 -8.05 -2.44 -3.22
CA LEU A 165 -8.15 -3.72 -2.53
C LEU A 165 -8.94 -4.69 -3.40
N ALA A 166 -8.33 -5.83 -3.70
CA ALA A 166 -8.98 -6.93 -4.40
C ALA A 166 -9.62 -7.90 -3.39
N ILE A 167 -10.93 -8.11 -3.48
CA ILE A 167 -11.68 -9.07 -2.66
C ILE A 167 -12.59 -9.89 -3.57
N GLY A 168 -12.35 -11.20 -3.65
CA GLY A 168 -13.10 -12.07 -4.56
C GLY A 168 -12.98 -11.58 -5.99
N ASN A 169 -14.11 -11.25 -6.62
CA ASN A 169 -14.15 -10.69 -7.98
C ASN A 169 -14.23 -9.16 -8.04
N GLY A 170 -14.15 -8.45 -6.90
CA GLY A 170 -14.31 -7.00 -6.83
C GLY A 170 -13.02 -6.25 -6.53
N TYR A 171 -12.93 -5.03 -7.04
CA TYR A 171 -11.91 -4.04 -6.69
C TYR A 171 -12.53 -2.86 -5.99
N TYR A 172 -11.98 -2.54 -4.83
CA TYR A 172 -12.54 -1.57 -3.91
C TYR A 172 -11.52 -0.50 -3.56
N LEU A 173 -11.98 0.75 -3.49
CA LEU A 173 -11.23 1.81 -2.81
C LEU A 173 -11.66 1.83 -1.34
N LEU A 174 -10.69 1.76 -0.43
CA LEU A 174 -10.97 1.83 1.00
C LEU A 174 -10.99 3.28 1.46
N LEU A 175 -12.15 3.71 1.93
CA LEU A 175 -12.42 5.04 2.43
C LEU A 175 -12.79 4.97 3.89
N ALA A 176 -12.47 6.01 4.67
CA ALA A 176 -13.05 6.16 5.99
C ALA A 176 -13.24 7.62 6.37
N SER A 177 -14.16 7.85 7.29
CA SER A 177 -14.28 9.08 8.07
C SER A 177 -14.60 8.70 9.51
N GLU A 178 -13.99 9.38 10.48
CA GLU A 178 -14.22 9.14 11.90
C GLU A 178 -15.63 9.59 12.31
N ASP A 179 -15.99 10.81 11.92
CA ASP A 179 -17.34 11.36 12.11
C ASP A 179 -18.16 11.19 10.81
N SER A 180 -18.13 12.21 9.97
CA SER A 180 -18.69 12.18 8.63
C SER A 180 -17.99 13.17 7.72
N VAL A 181 -18.02 12.87 6.42
CA VAL A 181 -17.48 13.69 5.36
C VAL A 181 -18.53 13.85 4.27
N SER A 182 -18.68 15.06 3.73
CA SER A 182 -19.72 15.40 2.75
C SER A 182 -19.11 15.97 1.46
N GLY A 183 -19.80 15.73 0.35
CA GLY A 183 -19.39 16.18 -0.98
C GLY A 183 -18.02 15.60 -1.36
N VAL A 184 -17.93 14.29 -1.49
CA VAL A 184 -16.69 13.64 -1.97
C VAL A 184 -16.78 13.49 -3.48
N GLU A 185 -15.79 14.03 -4.18
CA GLU A 185 -15.62 13.90 -5.63
C GLU A 185 -14.33 13.14 -5.91
N ILE A 186 -14.38 12.10 -6.74
CA ILE A 186 -13.23 11.28 -7.13
C ILE A 186 -13.21 11.15 -8.66
N GLU A 187 -12.14 11.63 -9.28
CA GLU A 187 -11.83 11.42 -10.70
C GLU A 187 -10.68 10.42 -10.82
N LEU A 188 -10.90 9.32 -11.55
CA LEU A 188 -9.93 8.25 -11.79
C LEU A 188 -9.40 8.32 -13.23
N LYS A 189 -8.07 8.32 -13.40
CA LYS A 189 -7.34 8.55 -14.66
C LYS A 189 -6.51 7.35 -15.11
#